data_AF-A0A0C9TDP8-F1
#
_entry.id   AF-A0A0C9TDP8-F1
#
_cell.length_a   1.000
_cell.length_b   1.000
_cell.length_c   1.000
_cell.angle_alpha   90.00
_cell.angle_beta   90.00
_cell.angle_gamma   90.00
#
_symmetry.space_group_name_H-M   'P 1'
#
loop_
_entity.id
_entity.type
_entity.pdbx_description
1 polymer ?
#
loop_
_entity_poly.entity_id
_entity_poly.type
_entity_poly.pdbx_seq_one_letter_code
_entity_poly.pdbx_strand_id
1 'polypeptide(L)'
;MIDRCFPHVINIAVQTGLKHLTKVDVIMEPGQDITDALLENLEYLDALKGDVISSARQLVTACRASGQRREDLSRIINDGYTAGHWTKEELRDVTLLRDVVTRWSSIFLMVDRLLELYPALSRLLSQDKYQELRKYELSEVELQVLADIRHYLAFFHVVQEEVSAQKTPTLSIVLPLYEKLIHHLNNAEEKLPCLAHAIKESVYKLNEYLAESRKTRIYALAISKPHHLSFITFCFD
;
A
#
# COMPACT_ATOMS: atom_id res chain seq x y z
N MET A 1 -22.20 9.79 -16.67
CA MET A 1 -21.52 8.62 -17.26
C MET A 1 -20.49 8.16 -16.23
N ILE A 2 -20.84 7.24 -15.35
CA ILE A 2 -19.92 6.71 -14.33
C ILE A 2 -19.73 5.23 -14.64
N ASP A 3 -18.94 4.95 -15.67
CA ASP A 3 -18.41 3.60 -15.96
C ASP A 3 -17.07 3.40 -15.23
N ARG A 4 -17.00 3.79 -13.95
CA ARG A 4 -15.80 3.56 -13.13
C ARG A 4 -16.01 2.29 -12.31
N CYS A 5 -15.27 1.23 -12.66
CA CYS A 5 -15.31 -0.02 -11.91
C CYS A 5 -14.62 0.12 -10.53
N PHE A 6 -14.95 -0.79 -9.61
CA PHE A 6 -14.41 -0.75 -8.24
C PHE A 6 -12.88 -0.62 -8.18
N PRO A 7 -12.10 -1.45 -8.90
CA PRO A 7 -10.64 -1.35 -8.89
C PRO A 7 -10.11 -0.01 -9.40
N HIS A 8 -10.81 0.63 -10.35
CA HIS A 8 -10.40 1.90 -10.90
C HIS A 8 -10.52 3.05 -9.90
N VAL A 9 -11.61 3.08 -9.12
CA VAL A 9 -11.82 4.09 -8.08
C VAL A 9 -10.83 3.90 -6.93
N ILE A 10 -10.59 2.65 -6.51
CA ILE A 10 -9.57 2.34 -5.50
C ILE A 10 -8.21 2.83 -5.96
N ASN A 11 -7.84 2.55 -7.22
CA ASN A 11 -6.60 3.06 -7.80
C ASN A 11 -6.53 4.60 -7.75
N ILE A 12 -7.62 5.30 -8.09
CA ILE A 12 -7.67 6.78 -8.00
C ILE A 12 -7.46 7.25 -6.57
N ALA A 13 -8.13 6.64 -5.59
CA ALA A 13 -8.01 7.02 -4.18
C ALA A 13 -6.58 6.82 -3.68
N VAL A 14 -6.00 5.64 -3.90
CA VAL A 14 -4.62 5.34 -3.50
C VAL A 14 -3.62 6.30 -4.15
N GLN A 15 -3.72 6.50 -5.47
CA GLN A 15 -2.82 7.41 -6.18
C GLN A 15 -2.99 8.86 -5.72
N THR A 16 -4.19 9.25 -5.29
CA THR A 16 -4.44 10.58 -4.73
C THR A 16 -3.75 10.73 -3.39
N GLY A 17 -3.92 9.78 -2.45
CA GLY A 17 -3.22 9.83 -1.16
C GLY A 17 -1.70 9.79 -1.32
N LEU A 18 -1.19 8.88 -2.14
CA LEU A 18 0.25 8.77 -2.41
C LEU A 18 0.86 10.06 -2.96
N LYS A 19 0.13 10.78 -3.82
CA LYS A 19 0.57 12.10 -4.32
C LYS A 19 0.57 13.18 -3.24
N HIS A 20 -0.24 13.04 -2.20
CA HIS A 20 -0.31 14.03 -1.13
C HIS A 20 0.71 13.77 -0.01
N LEU A 21 1.25 12.56 0.09
CA LEU A 21 2.36 12.24 1.01
C LEU A 21 3.56 13.18 0.83
N THR A 22 3.89 13.54 -0.41
CA THR A 22 5.05 14.41 -0.72
C THR A 22 4.67 15.89 -0.79
N LYS A 23 3.39 16.24 -0.78
CA LYS A 23 2.90 17.62 -0.96
C LYS A 23 2.68 18.34 0.37
N VAL A 24 3.59 18.16 1.32
CA VAL A 24 3.38 18.70 2.67
C VAL A 24 3.49 20.23 2.70
N ASP A 25 4.31 20.83 1.82
CA ASP A 25 4.49 22.29 1.76
C ASP A 25 3.22 23.05 1.34
N VAL A 26 2.36 22.44 0.51
CA VAL A 26 1.10 23.04 0.04
C VAL A 26 0.07 23.12 1.18
N ILE A 27 0.18 22.21 2.15
CA ILE A 27 -0.73 22.08 3.30
C ILE A 27 -0.32 23.07 4.42
N MET A 28 0.86 23.68 4.33
CA MET A 28 1.29 24.74 5.27
C MET A 28 0.59 26.09 5.04
N GLU A 29 -0.26 26.20 4.00
CA GLU A 29 -1.09 27.39 3.78
C GLU A 29 -2.20 27.53 4.84
N PRO A 30 -2.53 28.75 5.30
CA PRO A 30 -3.52 28.96 6.36
C PRO A 30 -4.88 28.32 6.03
N GLY A 31 -5.29 27.32 6.80
CA GLY A 31 -6.61 26.67 6.68
C GLY A 31 -6.60 25.24 6.14
N GLN A 32 -5.44 24.64 5.85
CA GLN A 32 -5.33 23.19 5.65
C GLN A 32 -4.67 22.53 6.88
N ASP A 33 -5.33 21.54 7.47
CA ASP A 33 -4.84 20.86 8.69
C ASP A 33 -3.64 19.95 8.37
N ILE A 34 -2.43 20.46 8.55
CA ILE A 34 -1.30 19.60 8.94
C ILE A 34 -1.55 19.16 10.38
N THR A 35 -1.39 17.87 10.65
CA THR A 35 -1.47 17.37 12.02
C THR A 35 -0.29 17.89 12.83
N ASP A 36 -0.56 18.38 14.05
CA ASP A 36 0.49 18.82 15.00
C ASP A 36 1.61 17.76 15.11
N ALA A 37 1.24 16.47 15.09
CA ALA A 37 2.16 15.33 15.09
C ALA A 37 3.21 15.34 13.96
N LEU A 38 2.87 15.82 12.75
CA LEU A 38 3.82 15.88 11.63
C LEU A 38 4.77 17.07 11.78
N LEU A 39 4.31 18.19 12.36
CA LEU A 39 5.15 19.35 12.65
C LEU A 39 6.12 19.08 13.80
N GLU A 40 5.74 18.22 14.73
CA GLU A 40 6.59 17.77 15.84
C GLU A 40 7.70 16.80 15.39
N ASN A 41 7.57 16.17 14.21
CA ASN A 41 8.53 15.19 13.69
C ASN A 41 9.15 15.63 12.36
N LEU A 42 10.14 16.53 12.44
CA LEU A 42 10.81 17.11 11.27
C LEU A 42 11.55 16.07 10.40
N GLU A 43 12.17 15.04 11.01
CA GLU A 43 12.86 14.00 10.23
C GLU A 43 11.86 13.16 9.42
N TYR A 44 10.69 12.86 9.99
CA TYR A 44 9.61 12.19 9.27
C TYR A 44 9.08 13.04 8.13
N LEU A 45 8.90 14.34 8.39
CA LEU A 45 8.50 15.31 7.38
C LEU A 45 9.50 15.36 6.22
N ASP A 46 10.80 15.40 6.51
CA ASP A 46 11.86 15.41 5.50
C ASP A 46 11.87 14.11 4.68
N ALA A 47 11.67 12.96 5.32
CA ALA A 47 11.55 11.68 4.64
C ALA A 47 10.32 11.62 3.70
N LEU A 48 9.19 12.20 4.10
CA LEU A 48 8.01 12.36 3.24
C LEU A 48 8.29 13.30 2.06
N LYS A 49 8.90 14.47 2.30
CA LYS A 49 9.27 15.42 1.25
C LYS A 49 10.27 14.83 0.25
N GLY A 50 11.17 13.97 0.73
CA GLY A 50 12.17 13.26 -0.07
C GLY A 50 11.61 12.14 -0.97
N ASP A 51 10.30 11.86 -0.91
CA ASP A 51 9.67 10.72 -1.59
C ASP A 51 10.34 9.38 -1.26
N VAL A 52 10.19 8.95 0.00
CA VAL A 52 10.74 7.67 0.48
C VAL A 52 10.31 6.45 -0.36
N ILE A 53 9.15 6.51 -1.03
CA ILE A 53 8.71 5.45 -1.93
C ILE A 53 9.61 5.40 -3.17
N SER A 54 10.02 6.56 -3.71
CA SER A 54 11.03 6.63 -4.76
C SER A 54 12.37 6.06 -4.29
N SER A 55 12.84 6.38 -3.08
CA SER A 55 14.05 5.79 -2.49
C SER A 55 13.95 4.26 -2.41
N ALA A 56 12.82 3.74 -1.92
CA ALA A 56 12.52 2.30 -1.90
C ALA A 56 12.58 1.65 -3.30
N ARG A 57 11.98 2.29 -4.32
CA ARG A 57 12.04 1.81 -5.71
C ARG A 57 13.47 1.74 -6.23
N GLN A 58 14.28 2.76 -5.92
CA GLN A 58 15.67 2.82 -6.36
C GLN A 58 16.50 1.70 -5.73
N LEU A 59 16.37 1.48 -4.42
CA LEU A 59 17.03 0.38 -3.72
C LEU A 59 16.63 -0.97 -4.29
N VAL A 60 15.33 -1.23 -4.43
CA VAL A 60 14.80 -2.46 -5.03
C VAL A 60 15.35 -2.68 -6.43
N THR A 61 15.34 -1.63 -7.26
CA THR A 61 15.82 -1.71 -8.65
C THR A 61 17.30 -2.03 -8.69
N ALA A 62 18.10 -1.36 -7.86
CA ALA A 62 19.54 -1.56 -7.79
C ALA A 62 19.91 -2.97 -7.31
N CYS A 63 19.31 -3.44 -6.22
CA CYS A 63 19.55 -4.79 -5.68
C CYS A 63 19.07 -5.90 -6.64
N ARG A 64 18.05 -5.64 -7.46
CA ARG A 64 17.56 -6.59 -8.48
C ARG A 64 18.25 -6.48 -9.84
N ALA A 65 19.17 -5.55 -10.04
CA ALA A 65 19.67 -5.23 -11.37
C ALA A 65 20.44 -6.38 -12.04
N SER A 66 21.06 -7.29 -11.28
CA SER A 66 21.84 -8.42 -11.81
C SER A 66 21.43 -9.77 -11.19
N GLY A 67 21.83 -10.88 -11.83
CA GLY A 67 21.73 -12.22 -11.25
C GLY A 67 22.55 -12.34 -9.97
N GLN A 68 23.81 -11.90 -10.03
CA GLN A 68 24.74 -11.96 -8.91
C GLN A 68 24.22 -11.29 -7.63
N ARG A 69 23.60 -10.10 -7.73
CA ARG A 69 23.06 -9.40 -6.54
C ARG A 69 21.91 -10.17 -5.89
N ARG A 70 21.08 -10.84 -6.69
CA ARG A 70 19.96 -11.68 -6.21
C ARG A 70 20.47 -12.95 -5.54
N GLU A 71 21.46 -13.60 -6.14
CA GLU A 71 22.10 -14.78 -5.58
C GLU A 71 22.85 -14.47 -4.29
N ASP A 72 23.57 -13.34 -4.24
CA ASP A 72 24.28 -12.91 -3.04
C ASP A 72 23.31 -12.56 -1.91
N LEU A 73 22.17 -11.92 -2.21
CA LEU A 73 21.11 -11.69 -1.23
C LEU A 73 20.56 -13.01 -0.68
N SER A 74 20.21 -13.96 -1.55
CA SER A 74 19.74 -15.29 -1.15
C SER A 74 20.79 -16.01 -0.30
N ARG A 75 22.10 -15.90 -0.66
CA ARG A 75 23.19 -16.46 0.15
C ARG A 75 23.23 -15.84 1.55
N ILE A 76 23.18 -14.51 1.66
CA ILE A 76 23.13 -13.81 2.95
C ILE A 76 21.97 -14.30 3.82
N ILE A 77 20.79 -14.50 3.21
CA ILE A 77 19.60 -15.02 3.89
C ILE A 77 19.86 -16.43 4.44
N ASN A 78 20.39 -17.33 3.60
CA ASN A 78 20.69 -18.71 3.98
C ASN A 78 21.79 -18.81 5.03
N ASP A 79 22.86 -18.03 4.89
CA ASP A 79 23.93 -17.95 5.90
C ASP A 79 23.38 -17.44 7.24
N GLY A 80 22.42 -16.51 7.20
CA GLY A 80 21.70 -16.04 8.38
C GLY A 80 20.85 -17.12 9.06
N TYR A 81 20.25 -18.04 8.31
CA TYR A 81 19.57 -19.21 8.90
C TYR A 81 20.57 -20.11 9.63
N THR A 82 21.72 -20.41 9.01
CA THR A 82 22.75 -21.26 9.61
C THR A 82 23.37 -20.63 10.86
N ALA A 83 23.54 -19.31 10.86
CA ALA A 83 24.05 -18.55 12.00
C ALA A 83 23.00 -18.29 13.10
N GLY A 84 21.72 -18.62 12.88
CA GLY A 84 20.64 -18.39 13.84
C GLY A 84 20.25 -16.92 14.00
N HIS A 85 20.52 -16.07 13.00
CA HIS A 85 20.15 -14.66 13.02
C HIS A 85 18.66 -14.41 12.78
N TRP A 86 18.01 -15.33 12.06
CA TRP A 86 16.58 -15.29 11.77
C TRP A 86 16.09 -16.70 11.39
N THR A 87 14.79 -16.92 11.52
CA THR A 87 14.09 -18.14 11.06
C THR A 87 13.53 -17.96 9.65
N LYS A 88 13.03 -19.04 9.04
CA LYS A 88 12.38 -18.98 7.71
C LYS A 88 11.03 -18.27 7.76
N GLU A 89 10.42 -18.21 8.93
CA GLU A 89 9.16 -17.53 9.20
C GLU A 89 9.38 -16.02 9.36
N GLU A 90 10.50 -15.60 9.94
CA GLU A 90 10.86 -14.19 10.14
C GLU A 90 11.33 -13.51 8.85
N LEU A 91 12.16 -14.21 8.06
CA LEU A 91 12.71 -13.67 6.81
C LEU A 91 12.77 -14.79 5.77
N ARG A 92 11.97 -14.69 4.71
CA ARG A 92 11.92 -15.72 3.66
C ARG A 92 13.01 -15.51 2.61
N ASP A 93 13.55 -16.60 2.08
CA ASP A 93 14.41 -16.58 0.90
C ASP A 93 13.56 -16.42 -0.37
N VAL A 94 13.26 -15.16 -0.69
CA VAL A 94 12.41 -14.78 -1.83
C VAL A 94 12.98 -13.54 -2.51
N THR A 95 12.71 -13.37 -3.80
CA THR A 95 13.18 -12.18 -4.52
C THR A 95 12.39 -10.94 -4.11
N LEU A 96 13.06 -9.79 -4.04
CA LEU A 96 12.42 -8.47 -3.99
C LEU A 96 11.38 -8.34 -5.12
N LEU A 97 10.34 -7.53 -4.93
CA LEU A 97 9.30 -7.26 -5.94
C LEU A 97 9.50 -5.86 -6.53
N ARG A 98 9.25 -5.67 -7.84
CA ARG A 98 9.32 -4.35 -8.48
C ARG A 98 7.92 -3.74 -8.50
N ASP A 99 7.85 -2.44 -8.27
CA ASP A 99 6.64 -1.66 -8.49
C ASP A 99 6.27 -1.61 -9.98
N VAL A 100 4.97 -1.64 -10.25
CA VAL A 100 4.34 -1.47 -11.56
C VAL A 100 3.40 -0.27 -11.44
N VAL A 101 3.82 0.87 -12.00
CA VAL A 101 3.16 2.18 -11.84
C VAL A 101 1.65 2.15 -12.11
N THR A 102 1.20 1.33 -13.05
CA THR A 102 -0.23 1.23 -13.42
C THR A 102 -1.08 0.43 -12.43
N ARG A 103 -0.47 -0.25 -11.46
CA ARG A 103 -1.14 -1.12 -10.49
C ARG A 103 -0.74 -0.73 -9.08
N TRP A 104 -1.58 0.08 -8.42
CA TRP A 104 -1.34 0.55 -7.05
C TRP A 104 -0.97 -0.56 -6.05
N SER A 105 -1.53 -1.77 -6.19
CA SER A 105 -1.24 -2.90 -5.29
C SER A 105 0.22 -3.36 -5.36
N SER A 106 0.94 -3.04 -6.44
CA SER A 106 2.35 -3.40 -6.59
C SER A 106 3.28 -2.53 -5.75
N ILE A 107 2.89 -1.29 -5.41
CA ILE A 107 3.61 -0.46 -4.42
C ILE A 107 3.55 -1.13 -3.05
N PHE A 108 2.36 -1.54 -2.62
CA PHE A 108 2.18 -2.27 -1.37
C PHE A 108 3.06 -3.52 -1.31
N LEU A 109 2.98 -4.38 -2.32
CA LEU A 109 3.78 -5.61 -2.37
C LEU A 109 5.29 -5.36 -2.44
N MET A 110 5.73 -4.30 -3.12
CA MET A 110 7.13 -3.90 -3.15
C MET A 110 7.61 -3.47 -1.76
N VAL A 111 6.88 -2.58 -1.10
CA VAL A 111 7.25 -2.05 0.22
C VAL A 111 7.19 -3.15 1.28
N ASP A 112 6.14 -3.97 1.27
CA ASP A 112 6.00 -5.13 2.17
C ASP A 112 7.20 -6.07 2.06
N ARG A 113 7.57 -6.46 0.83
CA ARG A 113 8.72 -7.32 0.58
C ARG A 113 10.06 -6.64 0.89
N LEU A 114 10.17 -5.34 0.65
CA LEU A 114 11.38 -4.59 0.95
C LEU A 114 11.64 -4.57 2.46
N LEU A 115 10.62 -4.24 3.26
CA LEU A 115 10.73 -4.19 4.71
C LEU A 115 11.03 -5.57 5.30
N GLU A 116 10.39 -6.63 4.80
CA GLU A 116 10.70 -8.02 5.19
C GLU A 116 12.18 -8.36 4.98
N LEU A 117 12.73 -7.99 3.81
CA LEU A 117 14.11 -8.35 3.44
C LEU A 117 15.16 -7.34 3.90
N TYR A 118 14.76 -6.23 4.50
CA TYR A 118 15.68 -5.14 4.83
C TYR A 118 16.86 -5.56 5.72
N PRO A 119 16.70 -6.42 6.74
CA PRO A 119 17.85 -6.90 7.53
C PRO A 119 18.93 -7.59 6.69
N ALA A 120 18.53 -8.37 5.68
CA ALA A 120 19.48 -9.00 4.76
C ALA A 120 20.03 -8.00 3.73
N LEU A 121 19.24 -7.02 3.31
CA LEU A 121 19.68 -5.95 2.41
C LEU A 121 20.72 -5.04 3.05
N SER A 122 20.55 -4.63 4.31
CA SER A 122 21.54 -3.83 5.03
C SER A 122 22.89 -4.56 5.10
N ARG A 123 22.88 -5.89 5.33
CA ARG A 123 24.09 -6.71 5.26
C ARG A 123 24.69 -6.78 3.85
N LEU A 124 23.86 -6.86 2.81
CA LEU A 124 24.32 -6.84 1.41
C LEU A 124 25.01 -5.51 1.08
N LEU A 125 24.39 -4.38 1.44
CA LEU A 125 24.92 -3.03 1.23
C LEU A 125 26.21 -2.77 2.02
N SER A 126 26.39 -3.47 3.14
CA SER A 126 27.59 -3.40 3.96
C SER A 126 28.80 -4.09 3.33
N GLN A 127 28.62 -4.98 2.35
CA GLN A 127 29.74 -5.67 1.69
C GLN A 127 30.56 -4.72 0.81
N ASP A 128 31.90 -4.87 0.84
CA ASP A 128 32.80 -4.03 0.03
C ASP A 128 32.52 -4.10 -1.48
N LYS A 129 32.02 -5.25 -1.94
CA LYS A 129 31.62 -5.48 -3.32
C LYS A 129 30.47 -4.57 -3.79
N TYR A 130 29.68 -4.02 -2.87
CA TYR A 130 28.46 -3.26 -3.14
C TYR A 130 28.48 -1.85 -2.53
N GLN A 131 29.67 -1.29 -2.28
CA GLN A 131 29.81 0.07 -1.73
C GLN A 131 29.08 1.13 -2.57
N GLU A 132 28.98 0.95 -3.88
CA GLU A 132 28.26 1.87 -4.78
C GLU A 132 26.74 1.89 -4.55
N LEU A 133 26.21 0.86 -3.88
CA LEU A 133 24.79 0.74 -3.55
C LEU A 133 24.44 1.37 -2.21
N ARG A 134 25.42 1.67 -1.35
CA ARG A 134 25.17 2.27 -0.02
C ARG A 134 24.43 3.61 -0.09
N LYS A 135 24.54 4.33 -1.19
CA LYS A 135 23.75 5.55 -1.45
C LYS A 135 22.23 5.32 -1.51
N TYR A 136 21.79 4.07 -1.64
CA TYR A 136 20.37 3.67 -1.62
C TYR A 136 19.95 3.07 -0.28
N GLU A 137 20.85 3.05 0.72
CA GLU A 137 20.52 2.63 2.07
C GLU A 137 19.48 3.59 2.65
N LEU A 138 18.46 3.02 3.29
CA LEU A 138 17.38 3.76 3.92
C LEU A 138 17.72 3.97 5.39
N SER A 139 17.51 5.18 5.88
CA SER A 139 17.59 5.50 7.30
C SER A 139 16.48 4.81 8.10
N GLU A 140 16.66 4.69 9.41
CA GLU A 140 15.63 4.15 10.31
C GLU A 140 14.31 4.93 10.23
N VAL A 141 14.40 6.26 10.05
CA VAL A 141 13.21 7.11 9.87
C VAL A 141 12.52 6.82 8.54
N GLU A 142 13.25 6.66 7.44
CA GLU A 142 12.69 6.26 6.15
C GLU A 142 12.02 4.87 6.22
N LEU A 143 12.61 3.92 6.93
CA LEU A 143 12.01 2.60 7.17
C LEU A 143 10.72 2.70 7.98
N GLN A 144 10.70 3.53 9.02
CA GLN A 144 9.49 3.78 9.81
C GLN A 144 8.38 4.41 8.95
N VAL A 145 8.71 5.43 8.15
CA VAL A 145 7.76 6.07 7.24
C VAL A 145 7.23 5.07 6.22
N LEU A 146 8.09 4.20 5.68
CA LEU A 146 7.66 3.11 4.78
C LEU A 146 6.75 2.10 5.46
N ALA A 147 7.01 1.77 6.74
CA ALA A 147 6.15 0.88 7.52
C ALA A 147 4.76 1.47 7.73
N ASP A 148 4.67 2.77 7.99
CA ASP A 148 3.39 3.48 8.11
C ASP A 148 2.66 3.55 6.76
N ILE A 149 3.38 3.86 5.67
CA ILE A 149 2.83 3.83 4.31
C ILE A 149 2.34 2.43 3.96
N ARG A 150 3.07 1.37 4.32
CA ARG A 150 2.65 -0.03 4.14
C ARG A 150 1.34 -0.29 4.89
N HIS A 151 1.23 0.15 6.14
CA HIS A 151 0.01 -0.01 6.94
C HIS A 151 -1.18 0.73 6.30
N TYR A 152 -0.96 1.96 5.86
CA TYR A 152 -1.95 2.74 5.10
C TYR A 152 -2.41 2.01 3.82
N LEU A 153 -1.47 1.49 3.02
CA LEU A 153 -1.79 0.77 1.78
C LEU A 153 -2.48 -0.59 2.02
N ALA A 154 -2.25 -1.22 3.18
CA ALA A 154 -2.86 -2.49 3.54
C ALA A 154 -4.40 -2.43 3.57
N PHE A 155 -4.98 -1.30 3.99
CA PHE A 155 -6.44 -1.11 4.01
C PHE A 155 -7.06 -1.30 2.63
N PHE A 156 -6.42 -0.76 1.59
CA PHE A 156 -6.88 -0.94 0.22
C PHE A 156 -6.62 -2.36 -0.27
N HIS A 157 -5.47 -2.94 0.09
CA HIS A 157 -5.07 -4.29 -0.32
C HIS A 157 -6.08 -5.34 0.12
N VAL A 158 -6.46 -5.33 1.41
CA VAL A 158 -7.43 -6.28 1.98
C VAL A 158 -8.77 -6.20 1.25
N VAL A 159 -9.30 -4.99 1.01
CA VAL A 159 -10.59 -4.84 0.33
C VAL A 159 -10.50 -5.29 -1.13
N GLN A 160 -9.37 -5.07 -1.80
CA GLN A 160 -9.15 -5.59 -3.15
C GLN A 160 -9.11 -7.12 -3.17
N GLU A 161 -8.51 -7.78 -2.19
CA GLU A 161 -8.55 -9.24 -2.06
C GLU A 161 -9.97 -9.74 -1.79
N GLU A 162 -10.72 -9.09 -0.90
CA GLU A 162 -12.13 -9.41 -0.64
C GLU A 162 -12.98 -9.34 -1.93
N VAL A 163 -12.80 -8.31 -2.76
CA VAL A 163 -13.51 -8.19 -4.05
C VAL A 163 -13.05 -9.24 -5.06
N SER A 164 -11.75 -9.51 -5.12
CA SER A 164 -11.17 -10.46 -6.09
C SER A 164 -11.55 -11.92 -5.79
N ALA A 165 -11.84 -12.23 -4.52
CA ALA A 165 -12.31 -13.55 -4.10
C ALA A 165 -13.76 -13.83 -4.51
N GLN A 166 -14.54 -12.81 -4.86
CA GLN A 166 -15.93 -12.99 -5.27
C GLN A 166 -16.00 -13.51 -6.70
N LYS A 167 -16.62 -14.68 -6.89
CA LYS A 167 -16.87 -15.28 -8.21
C LYS A 167 -17.73 -14.38 -9.12
N THR A 168 -18.56 -13.55 -8.52
CA THR A 168 -19.39 -12.54 -9.17
C THR A 168 -19.48 -11.32 -8.23
N PRO A 169 -18.56 -10.34 -8.33
CA PRO A 169 -18.66 -9.12 -7.56
C PRO A 169 -19.94 -8.39 -7.99
N THR A 170 -20.99 -8.55 -7.21
CA THR A 170 -22.28 -7.91 -7.48
C THR A 170 -22.23 -6.48 -7.01
N LEU A 171 -22.90 -5.62 -7.76
CA LEU A 171 -23.01 -4.19 -7.46
C LEU A 171 -23.55 -3.93 -6.03
N SER A 172 -24.27 -4.90 -5.45
CA SER A 172 -24.79 -4.88 -4.09
C SER A 172 -23.72 -5.01 -2.99
N ILE A 173 -22.56 -5.62 -3.28
CA ILE A 173 -21.47 -5.80 -2.29
C ILE A 173 -20.43 -4.68 -2.40
N VAL A 174 -20.34 -4.05 -3.58
CA VAL A 174 -19.38 -2.98 -3.86
C VAL A 174 -19.55 -1.76 -2.95
N LEU A 175 -20.78 -1.29 -2.72
CA LEU A 175 -21.02 -0.10 -1.87
C LEU A 175 -20.72 -0.34 -0.38
N PRO A 176 -21.19 -1.45 0.24
CA PRO A 176 -20.78 -1.79 1.61
C PRO A 176 -19.26 -1.89 1.79
N LEU A 177 -18.53 -2.41 0.79
CA LEU A 177 -17.07 -2.50 0.85
C LEU A 177 -16.39 -1.13 0.81
N TYR A 178 -16.91 -0.18 0.03
CA TYR A 178 -16.43 1.22 0.09
C TYR A 178 -16.69 1.86 1.44
N GLU A 179 -17.88 1.69 2.00
CA GLU A 179 -18.22 2.26 3.31
C GLU A 179 -17.33 1.66 4.41
N LYS A 180 -17.09 0.34 4.38
CA LYS A 180 -16.16 -0.35 5.27
C LYS A 180 -14.73 0.19 5.11
N LEU A 181 -14.26 0.36 3.86
CA LEU A 181 -12.93 0.93 3.60
C LEU A 181 -12.79 2.34 4.16
N ILE A 182 -13.76 3.22 3.90
CA ILE A 182 -13.77 4.60 4.39
C ILE A 182 -13.76 4.61 5.93
N HIS A 183 -14.57 3.78 6.55
CA HIS A 183 -14.58 3.64 8.01
C HIS A 183 -13.21 3.23 8.56
N HIS A 184 -12.55 2.23 7.96
CA HIS A 184 -11.22 1.81 8.37
C HIS A 184 -10.16 2.91 8.16
N LEU A 185 -10.23 3.66 7.05
CA LEU A 185 -9.31 4.77 6.78
C LEU A 185 -9.50 5.92 7.76
N ASN A 186 -10.74 6.29 8.10
CA ASN A 186 -11.01 7.31 9.11
C ASN A 186 -10.44 6.91 10.49
N ASN A 187 -10.62 5.65 10.90
CA ASN A 187 -10.03 5.16 12.16
C ASN A 187 -8.50 5.04 12.09
N ALA A 188 -7.92 4.93 10.89
CA ALA A 188 -6.48 4.88 10.70
C ALA A 188 -5.83 6.26 10.84
N GLU A 189 -6.58 7.35 10.65
CA GLU A 189 -6.10 8.72 10.84
C GLU A 189 -5.54 8.93 12.24
N GLU A 190 -6.21 8.40 13.27
CA GLU A 190 -5.78 8.45 14.67
C GLU A 190 -4.48 7.65 14.91
N LYS A 191 -4.29 6.57 14.16
CA LYS A 191 -3.14 5.66 14.31
C LYS A 191 -1.93 6.08 13.49
N LEU A 192 -2.16 6.83 12.42
CA LEU A 192 -1.16 7.30 11.47
C LEU A 192 -1.26 8.82 11.35
N PRO A 193 -1.07 9.57 12.44
CA PRO A 193 -1.33 11.02 12.46
C PRO A 193 -0.41 11.76 11.47
N CYS A 194 0.82 11.30 11.27
CA CYS A 194 1.74 11.87 10.27
C CYS A 194 1.25 11.69 8.83
N LEU A 195 0.42 10.67 8.56
CA LEU A 195 -0.15 10.38 7.24
C LEU A 195 -1.60 10.85 7.08
N ALA A 196 -2.18 11.46 8.12
CA ALA A 196 -3.59 11.87 8.17
C ALA A 196 -4.02 12.69 6.96
N HIS A 197 -3.19 13.64 6.53
CA HIS A 197 -3.46 14.47 5.36
C HIS A 197 -3.67 13.64 4.07
N ALA A 198 -2.81 12.65 3.83
CA ALA A 198 -2.93 11.76 2.66
C ALA A 198 -4.12 10.79 2.78
N ILE A 199 -4.43 10.35 4.00
CA ILE A 199 -5.61 9.52 4.30
C ILE A 199 -6.88 10.29 3.98
N LYS A 200 -7.00 11.54 4.46
CA LYS A 200 -8.15 12.43 4.20
C LYS A 200 -8.40 12.62 2.71
N GLU A 201 -7.36 12.87 1.93
CA GLU A 201 -7.46 13.03 0.47
C GLU A 201 -7.95 11.76 -0.24
N SER A 202 -7.56 10.60 0.26
CA SER A 202 -8.03 9.32 -0.27
C SER A 202 -9.49 9.06 0.09
N VAL A 203 -9.87 9.33 1.33
CA VAL A 203 -11.26 9.27 1.81
C VAL A 203 -12.14 10.23 1.03
N TYR A 204 -11.68 11.45 0.76
CA TYR A 204 -12.40 12.43 -0.06
C TYR A 204 -12.74 11.85 -1.44
N LYS A 205 -11.78 11.21 -2.12
CA LYS A 205 -12.02 10.57 -3.43
C LYS A 205 -12.97 9.38 -3.38
N LEU A 206 -12.92 8.58 -2.31
CA LEU A 206 -13.86 7.48 -2.12
C LEU A 206 -15.29 8.00 -1.88
N ASN A 207 -15.43 9.06 -1.07
CA ASN A 207 -16.72 9.72 -0.81
C ASN A 207 -17.31 10.37 -2.07
N GLU A 208 -16.49 11.03 -2.89
CA GLU A 208 -16.90 11.59 -4.18
C GLU A 208 -17.54 10.50 -5.05
N TYR A 209 -16.87 9.36 -5.19
CA TYR A 209 -17.42 8.23 -5.93
C TYR A 209 -18.70 7.66 -5.30
N LEU A 210 -18.74 7.46 -3.97
CA LEU A 210 -19.94 6.96 -3.29
C LEU A 210 -21.15 7.86 -3.50
N ALA A 211 -20.97 9.18 -3.39
CA ALA A 211 -22.03 10.15 -3.59
C ALA A 211 -22.58 10.06 -5.02
N GLU A 212 -21.70 9.93 -6.01
CA GLU A 212 -22.07 9.77 -7.42
C GLU A 212 -22.73 8.42 -7.72
N SER A 213 -22.22 7.32 -7.15
CA SER A 213 -22.84 5.99 -7.28
C SER A 213 -24.25 5.94 -6.69
N ARG A 214 -24.49 6.59 -5.54
CA ARG A 214 -25.80 6.64 -4.88
C ARG A 214 -26.86 7.40 -5.70
N LYS A 215 -26.45 8.33 -6.57
CA LYS A 215 -27.37 9.01 -7.51
C LYS A 215 -27.87 8.10 -8.64
N THR A 216 -27.21 6.97 -8.86
CA THR A 216 -27.48 6.09 -10.00
C THR A 216 -28.47 4.98 -9.63
N ARG A 217 -29.62 4.93 -10.32
CA ARG A 217 -30.71 3.95 -10.06
C ARG A 217 -30.25 2.48 -10.11
N ILE A 218 -29.19 2.17 -10.84
CA ILE A 218 -28.65 0.80 -10.98
C ILE A 218 -28.14 0.28 -9.63
N TYR A 219 -27.44 1.11 -8.84
CA TYR A 219 -26.96 0.72 -7.51
C TYR A 219 -28.11 0.53 -6.52
N ALA A 220 -29.11 1.43 -6.55
CA ALA A 220 -30.31 1.32 -5.72
C ALA A 220 -31.09 0.02 -6.02
N LEU A 221 -31.26 -0.33 -7.30
CA LEU A 221 -31.94 -1.55 -7.73
C LEU A 221 -31.16 -2.83 -7.39
N ALA A 222 -29.83 -2.77 -7.42
CA ALA A 222 -28.98 -3.90 -7.05
C ALA A 222 -29.01 -4.17 -5.54
N ILE A 223 -29.03 -3.11 -4.71
CA ILE A 223 -29.13 -3.24 -3.24
C ILE A 223 -30.56 -3.62 -2.81
N SER A 224 -31.59 -3.08 -3.46
CA SER A 224 -32.99 -3.32 -3.08
C SER A 224 -33.53 -4.70 -3.48
N LYS A 225 -32.75 -5.51 -4.21
CA LYS A 225 -33.10 -6.90 -4.52
C LYS A 225 -32.25 -7.92 -3.74
N PRO A 226 -32.43 -8.08 -2.41
CA PRO A 226 -32.03 -9.30 -1.74
C PRO A 226 -33.26 -10.20 -1.56
N HIS A 227 -33.82 -10.77 -2.64
CA HIS A 227 -34.84 -11.82 -2.51
C HIS A 227 -34.63 -12.94 -3.53
N HIS A 228 -34.49 -14.16 -2.97
CA HIS A 228 -34.37 -15.49 -3.58
C HIS A 228 -33.06 -15.87 -4.28
N LEU A 229 -32.06 -16.23 -3.47
CA LEU A 229 -31.20 -17.38 -3.79
C LEU A 229 -32.05 -18.66 -3.67
N SER A 230 -32.81 -19.00 -4.72
CA SER A 230 -33.24 -20.38 -4.90
C SER A 230 -32.01 -21.18 -5.34
N PHE A 231 -31.55 -22.03 -4.43
CA PHE A 231 -30.70 -23.18 -4.75
C PHE A 231 -31.23 -23.84 -6.02
N ILE A 232 -30.45 -23.80 -7.10
CA ILE A 232 -30.66 -24.73 -8.20
C ILE A 232 -30.11 -26.07 -7.70
N THR A 233 -31.00 -26.90 -7.18
CA THR A 233 -30.78 -28.33 -7.03
C THR A 233 -30.47 -28.86 -8.43
N PHE A 234 -29.24 -29.30 -8.65
CA PHE A 234 -28.93 -30.17 -9.78
C PHE A 234 -29.71 -31.47 -9.56
N CYS A 235 -30.78 -31.67 -10.33
CA CYS A 235 -31.35 -33.00 -10.53
C CYS A 235 -30.30 -33.83 -11.29
N PHE A 236 -29.84 -34.90 -10.66
CA PHE A 236 -29.23 -36.03 -11.34
C PHE A 236 -30.33 -36.78 -12.08
N ASP A 237 -30.14 -36.95 -13.39
CA ASP A 237 -30.53 -38.15 -14.15
C ASP A 237 -29.30 -38.57 -14.97
#